data_AF-A0A382SJ06-F1
#
_entry.id   AF-A0A382SJ06-F1
#
_cell.length_a   1.000
_cell.length_b   1.000
_cell.length_c   1.000
_cell.angle_alpha   90.00
_cell.angle_beta   90.00
_cell.angle_gamma   90.00
#
_symmetry.space_group_name_H-M   'P 1'
#
loop_
_entity.id
_entity.type
_entity.pdbx_description
1 polymer ?
#
loop_
_entity_poly.entity_id
_entity_poly.type
_entity_poly.pdbx_seq_one_letter_code
_entity_poly.pdbx_strand_id
1 'polypeptide(L)'
;MEERRHKLDWLVSESVVMSVIGLNAIILILAGFPSFREATGDWLGWVDYVCLLYCVMEATIKIQRDTFRGYWARGWNKMDFFIVAGSSPSLLQPFISGNVEFFSVLLVGRFLRFVRIMHFVPNIEQTCAGIIRALKASAAVFLSLAVLNIVLAMGANVLFDDIAPDYFGDPIKSAYSLFKVFTVEGWYEIPDALAAGGLSSTTVALVRGYFVLSVLVGGI
;
A
#
# COMPACT_ATOMS: atom_id res chain seq x y z
N MET A 1 12.11 5.33 41.73
CA MET A 1 11.71 5.43 40.30
C MET A 1 12.60 4.56 39.39
N GLU A 2 13.87 4.33 39.72
CA GLU A 2 14.80 3.46 38.96
C GLU A 2 14.38 1.98 38.87
N GLU A 3 13.87 1.39 39.95
CA GLU A 3 13.48 -0.02 39.95
C GLU A 3 12.32 -0.34 38.99
N ARG A 4 11.42 0.64 38.75
CA ARG A 4 10.32 0.52 37.79
C ARG A 4 10.81 0.66 36.33
N ARG A 5 11.84 1.46 36.08
CA ARG A 5 12.48 1.57 34.75
C ARG A 5 13.12 0.24 34.34
N HIS A 6 13.86 -0.40 35.24
CA HIS A 6 14.54 -1.66 34.95
C HIS A 6 13.57 -2.82 34.65
N LYS A 7 12.36 -2.81 35.22
CA LYS A 7 11.30 -3.80 34.92
C LYS A 7 10.56 -3.54 33.61
N LEU A 8 10.61 -2.34 33.05
CA LEU A 8 9.99 -2.04 31.75
C LEU A 8 10.96 -2.25 30.59
N ASP A 9 12.27 -2.21 30.86
CA ASP A 9 13.30 -2.39 29.85
C ASP A 9 13.28 -3.78 29.19
N TRP A 10 12.88 -4.84 29.91
CA TRP A 10 12.76 -6.18 29.31
C TRP A 10 11.58 -6.28 28.34
N LEU A 11 10.47 -5.56 28.58
CA LEU A 11 9.29 -5.54 27.71
C LEU A 11 9.56 -4.85 26.38
N VAL A 12 10.52 -3.93 26.36
CA VAL A 12 10.93 -3.14 25.18
C VAL A 12 12.19 -3.74 24.53
N SER A 13 12.65 -4.89 25.00
CA SER A 13 13.79 -5.59 24.40
C SER A 13 13.50 -5.93 22.95
N GLU A 14 14.46 -5.67 22.07
CA GLU A 14 14.35 -5.90 20.63
C GLU A 14 13.92 -7.34 20.31
N SER A 15 14.48 -8.33 21.02
CA SER A 15 14.11 -9.74 20.86
C SER A 15 12.63 -10.01 21.14
N VAL A 16 12.05 -9.36 22.16
CA VAL A 16 10.63 -9.52 22.51
C VAL A 16 9.75 -8.83 21.48
N VAL A 17 10.09 -7.60 21.10
CA VAL A 17 9.37 -6.85 20.06
C VAL A 17 9.33 -7.62 18.76
N MET A 18 10.48 -8.14 18.32
CA MET A 18 10.60 -8.96 17.12
C MET A 18 9.79 -10.25 17.20
N SER A 19 9.80 -10.92 18.36
CA SER A 19 8.99 -12.12 18.57
C SER A 19 7.49 -11.83 18.48
N VAL A 20 7.02 -10.72 19.06
CA VAL A 20 5.61 -10.33 18.99
C VAL A 20 5.21 -9.91 17.58
N ILE A 21 6.05 -9.17 16.85
CA ILE A 21 5.81 -8.82 15.44
C ILE A 21 5.74 -10.09 14.59
N GLY A 22 6.67 -11.04 14.77
CA GLY A 22 6.69 -12.31 14.05
C GLY A 22 5.45 -13.16 14.31
N LEU A 23 5.07 -13.30 15.58
CA LEU A 23 3.85 -14.01 15.98
C LEU A 23 2.60 -13.34 15.40
N ASN A 24 2.53 -12.01 15.44
CA ASN A 24 1.42 -11.26 14.86
C ASN A 24 1.30 -11.45 13.34
N ALA A 25 2.44 -11.46 12.63
CA ALA A 25 2.46 -11.72 11.19
C ALA A 25 1.96 -13.14 10.87
N ILE A 26 2.39 -14.16 11.62
CA ILE A 26 1.93 -15.55 11.44
C ILE A 26 0.41 -15.64 11.64
N ILE A 27 -0.12 -15.06 12.72
CA ILE A 27 -1.56 -15.07 13.01
C ILE A 27 -2.34 -14.41 11.89
N LEU A 28 -1.86 -13.28 11.39
CA LEU A 28 -2.56 -12.53 10.35
C LEU A 28 -2.55 -13.28 9.00
N ILE A 29 -1.47 -14.02 8.69
CA ILE A 29 -1.41 -14.93 7.54
C ILE A 29 -2.41 -16.08 7.72
N LEU A 30 -2.39 -16.76 8.88
CA LEU A 30 -3.29 -17.87 9.16
C LEU A 30 -4.76 -17.44 9.11
N ALA A 31 -5.07 -16.24 9.61
CA ALA A 31 -6.41 -15.66 9.55
C ALA A 31 -6.90 -15.41 8.12
N GLY A 32 -6.00 -15.38 7.12
CA GLY A 32 -6.35 -15.28 5.70
C GLY A 32 -6.94 -16.56 5.12
N PHE A 33 -6.62 -17.73 5.69
CA PHE A 33 -7.11 -19.02 5.19
C PHE A 33 -8.51 -19.34 5.76
N PRO A 34 -9.51 -19.65 4.90
CA PRO A 34 -10.86 -20.01 5.37
C PRO A 34 -10.86 -21.21 6.33
N SER A 35 -10.10 -22.26 6.01
CA SER A 35 -10.02 -23.49 6.80
C SER A 35 -9.52 -23.25 8.22
N PHE A 36 -8.56 -22.33 8.40
CA PHE A 36 -8.07 -21.96 9.73
C PHE A 36 -9.09 -21.11 10.47
N ARG A 37 -9.72 -20.14 9.80
CA ARG A 37 -10.75 -19.28 10.41
C ARG A 37 -11.94 -20.09 10.94
N GLU A 38 -12.38 -21.10 10.20
CA GLU A 38 -13.46 -22.00 10.63
C GLU A 38 -13.04 -22.90 11.79
N ALA A 39 -11.81 -23.41 11.79
CA ALA A 39 -11.32 -24.30 12.85
C ALA A 39 -11.05 -23.59 14.19
N THR A 40 -10.60 -22.34 14.15
CA THR A 40 -10.19 -21.60 15.34
C THR A 40 -11.20 -20.55 15.82
N GLY A 41 -12.23 -20.28 15.02
CA GLY A 41 -13.20 -19.22 15.27
C GLY A 41 -12.52 -17.87 15.54
N ASP A 42 -12.99 -17.17 16.58
CA ASP A 42 -12.52 -15.83 16.95
C ASP A 42 -11.18 -15.82 17.71
N TRP A 43 -10.60 -16.97 18.03
CA TRP A 43 -9.37 -17.06 18.84
C TRP A 43 -8.20 -16.30 18.19
N LEU A 44 -8.01 -16.43 16.87
CA LEU A 44 -6.95 -15.70 16.14
C LEU A 44 -7.15 -14.19 16.23
N GLY A 45 -8.40 -13.71 16.26
CA GLY A 45 -8.71 -12.30 16.44
C GLY A 45 -8.27 -11.79 17.81
N TRP A 46 -8.53 -12.55 18.86
CA TRP A 46 -8.08 -12.20 20.22
C TRP A 46 -6.58 -12.09 20.35
N VAL A 47 -5.84 -13.04 19.77
CA VAL A 47 -4.37 -12.99 19.82
C VAL A 47 -3.84 -11.79 19.01
N ASP A 48 -4.44 -11.48 17.86
CA ASP A 48 -4.12 -10.28 17.09
C ASP A 48 -4.34 -8.98 17.90
N TYR A 49 -5.43 -8.90 18.66
CA TYR A 49 -5.69 -7.77 19.56
C TYR A 49 -4.64 -7.64 20.66
N VAL A 50 -4.23 -8.76 21.26
CA VAL A 50 -3.18 -8.77 22.31
C VAL A 50 -1.85 -8.30 21.74
N CYS A 51 -1.47 -8.74 20.54
CA CYS A 51 -0.26 -8.27 19.86
C CYS A 51 -0.32 -6.76 19.57
N LEU A 52 -1.46 -6.26 19.09
CA LEU A 52 -1.65 -4.83 18.85
C LEU A 52 -1.56 -4.03 20.16
N LEU A 53 -2.19 -4.51 21.22
CA LEU A 53 -2.13 -3.88 22.55
C LEU A 53 -0.68 -3.82 23.06
N TYR A 54 0.08 -4.91 22.90
CA TYR A 54 1.50 -4.93 23.23
C TYR A 54 2.28 -3.86 22.44
N CYS A 55 2.04 -3.73 21.13
CA CYS A 55 2.69 -2.72 20.30
C CYS A 55 2.35 -1.28 20.73
N VAL A 56 1.10 -1.03 21.13
CA VAL A 56 0.67 0.27 21.67
C VAL A 56 1.41 0.58 22.98
N MET A 57 1.49 -0.41 23.89
CA MET A 57 2.21 -0.26 25.15
C MET A 57 3.70 -0.03 24.93
N GLU A 58 4.32 -0.79 24.05
CA GLU A 58 5.74 -0.68 23.70
C GLU A 58 6.08 0.72 23.16
N ALA A 59 5.30 1.22 22.20
CA ALA A 59 5.49 2.57 21.67
C ALA A 59 5.31 3.64 22.76
N THR A 60 4.32 3.47 23.64
CA THR A 60 4.08 4.40 24.76
C THR A 60 5.26 4.42 25.75
N ILE A 61 5.81 3.25 26.09
CA ILE A 61 6.97 3.15 26.99
C ILE A 61 8.21 3.79 26.34
N LYS A 62 8.47 3.54 25.05
CA LYS A 62 9.58 4.17 24.31
C LYS A 62 9.47 5.69 24.29
N ILE A 63 8.28 6.23 24.05
CA ILE A 63 8.02 7.68 24.04
C ILE A 63 8.28 8.29 25.43
N GLN A 64 7.84 7.62 26.49
CA GLN A 64 8.07 8.07 27.87
C GLN A 64 9.54 8.00 28.28
N ARG A 65 10.28 6.98 27.82
CA ARG A 65 11.71 6.77 28.12
C ARG A 65 12.61 7.77 27.41
N ASP A 66 12.45 7.91 26.10
CA ASP A 66 13.40 8.65 25.25
C ASP A 66 12.99 10.10 25.01
N THR A 67 11.87 10.55 25.60
CA THR A 67 11.16 11.79 25.27
C THR A 67 10.65 11.78 23.82
N PHE A 68 9.55 12.48 23.54
CA PHE A 68 8.96 12.50 22.19
C PHE A 68 9.99 12.88 21.10
N ARG A 69 10.88 13.83 21.38
CA ARG A 69 11.93 14.28 20.45
C ARG A 69 13.00 13.21 20.20
N GLY A 70 13.37 12.41 21.20
CA GLY A 70 14.34 11.33 21.05
C GLY A 70 13.75 10.13 20.33
N TYR A 71 12.50 9.79 20.64
CA TYR A 71 11.75 8.76 19.91
C TYR A 71 11.59 9.12 18.43
N TRP A 72 11.22 10.37 18.12
CA TRP A 72 11.06 10.86 16.74
C TRP A 72 12.37 11.13 16.00
N ALA A 73 13.53 11.05 16.65
CA ALA A 73 14.81 11.19 15.96
C ALA A 73 15.16 9.92 15.15
N ARG A 74 14.66 8.74 15.58
CA ARG A 74 14.91 7.46 14.92
C ARG A 74 13.88 7.21 13.81
N GLY A 75 14.33 6.91 12.60
CA GLY A 75 13.47 6.72 11.43
C GLY A 75 12.41 5.62 11.62
N TRP A 76 12.83 4.46 12.14
CA TRP A 76 11.92 3.32 12.38
C TRP A 76 10.87 3.57 13.44
N ASN A 77 11.20 4.30 14.49
CA ASN A 77 10.23 4.67 15.52
C ASN A 77 9.08 5.53 14.94
N LYS A 78 9.35 6.38 13.94
CA LYS A 78 8.29 7.12 13.24
C LYS A 78 7.35 6.18 12.50
N MET A 79 7.91 5.24 11.73
CA MET A 79 7.12 4.25 11.00
C MET A 79 6.28 3.42 11.97
N ASP A 80 6.90 2.94 13.05
CA ASP A 80 6.23 2.15 14.08
C ASP A 80 5.06 2.91 14.69
N PHE A 81 5.27 4.18 15.04
CA PHE A 81 4.22 5.06 15.54
C PHE A 81 3.05 5.23 14.57
N PHE A 82 3.30 5.49 13.28
CA PHE A 82 2.23 5.60 12.30
C PHE A 82 1.45 4.30 12.15
N ILE A 83 2.14 3.15 12.21
CA ILE A 83 1.50 1.84 12.17
C ILE A 83 0.66 1.61 13.44
N VAL A 84 1.19 1.90 14.64
CA VAL A 84 0.42 1.79 15.90
C VAL A 84 -0.81 2.70 15.82
N ALA A 85 -0.61 3.97 15.46
CA ALA A 85 -1.64 4.99 15.44
C ALA A 85 -2.75 4.68 14.42
N GLY A 86 -2.38 4.18 13.23
CA GLY A 86 -3.34 3.75 12.21
C GLY A 86 -4.05 2.44 12.55
N SER A 87 -3.42 1.57 13.34
CA SER A 87 -4.00 0.28 13.73
C SER A 87 -4.83 0.35 15.02
N SER A 88 -4.52 1.29 15.92
CA SER A 88 -5.14 1.40 17.26
C SER A 88 -6.66 1.55 17.25
N PRO A 89 -7.32 2.19 16.25
CA PRO A 89 -8.77 2.25 16.23
C PRO A 89 -9.41 0.86 16.05
N SER A 90 -8.66 -0.14 15.56
CA SER A 90 -9.11 -1.54 15.53
C SER A 90 -9.41 -2.08 16.93
N LEU A 91 -8.72 -1.60 17.98
CA LEU A 91 -8.99 -2.02 19.37
C LEU A 91 -10.39 -1.61 19.85
N LEU A 92 -11.02 -0.63 19.20
CA LEU A 92 -12.38 -0.18 19.52
C LEU A 92 -13.45 -1.03 18.82
N GLN A 93 -13.08 -1.89 17.87
CA GLN A 93 -14.02 -2.73 17.11
C GLN A 93 -14.93 -3.60 17.99
N PRO A 94 -14.46 -4.25 19.08
CA PRO A 94 -15.34 -5.04 19.94
C PRO A 94 -16.39 -4.20 20.69
N PHE A 95 -16.15 -2.90 20.85
CA PHE A 95 -16.98 -1.98 21.63
C PHE A 95 -17.94 -1.16 20.76
N ILE A 96 -17.68 -1.07 19.46
CA ILE A 96 -18.50 -0.31 18.51
C ILE A 96 -19.34 -1.29 17.69
N SER A 97 -20.60 -1.45 18.07
CA SER A 97 -21.58 -2.19 17.28
C SER A 97 -22.17 -1.26 16.22
N GLY A 98 -21.79 -1.44 14.95
CA GLY A 98 -22.47 -0.83 13.80
C GLY A 98 -21.68 0.25 13.08
N ASN A 99 -21.07 -0.13 11.95
CA ASN A 99 -20.99 0.63 10.68
C ASN A 99 -19.98 -0.05 9.75
N VAL A 100 -20.49 -0.86 8.83
CA VAL A 100 -19.70 -1.74 7.93
C VAL A 100 -18.69 -0.94 7.08
N GLU A 101 -18.99 0.32 6.74
CA GLU A 101 -18.09 1.17 5.96
C GLU A 101 -16.88 1.70 6.75
N PHE A 102 -17.06 2.08 8.02
CA PHE A 102 -15.94 2.50 8.89
C PHE A 102 -15.00 1.32 9.15
N PHE A 103 -15.54 0.10 9.26
CA PHE A 103 -14.74 -1.11 9.45
C PHE A 103 -13.85 -1.44 8.24
N SER A 104 -14.23 -1.09 7.01
CA SER A 104 -13.41 -1.30 5.81
C SER A 104 -12.09 -0.53 5.84
N VAL A 105 -12.07 0.68 6.41
CA VAL A 105 -10.83 1.46 6.57
C VAL A 105 -9.97 0.90 7.72
N LEU A 106 -10.60 0.46 8.81
CA LEU A 106 -9.92 -0.22 9.92
C LEU A 106 -9.29 -1.55 9.50
N LEU A 107 -9.94 -2.26 8.58
CA LEU A 107 -9.43 -3.47 7.94
C LEU A 107 -8.09 -3.21 7.25
N VAL A 108 -7.92 -2.08 6.56
CA VAL A 108 -6.63 -1.70 5.94
C VAL A 108 -5.57 -1.44 7.01
N GLY A 109 -5.94 -0.76 8.10
CA GLY A 109 -5.06 -0.53 9.25
C GLY A 109 -4.48 -1.82 9.82
N ARG A 110 -5.28 -2.91 9.85
CA ARG A 110 -4.78 -4.23 10.23
C ARG A 110 -3.65 -4.72 9.33
N PHE A 111 -3.67 -4.46 8.03
CA PHE A 111 -2.58 -4.89 7.15
C PHE A 111 -1.35 -3.97 7.23
N LEU A 112 -1.48 -2.71 7.66
CA LEU A 112 -0.32 -1.83 7.88
C LEU A 112 0.68 -2.44 8.86
N ARG A 113 0.21 -3.23 9.83
CA ARG A 113 1.10 -3.89 10.81
C ARG A 113 2.04 -4.93 10.19
N PHE A 114 1.72 -5.49 9.01
CA PHE A 114 2.66 -6.34 8.27
C PHE A 114 3.92 -5.60 7.86
N VAL A 115 3.86 -4.29 7.65
CA VAL A 115 5.05 -3.47 7.32
C VAL A 115 6.10 -3.56 8.44
N ARG A 116 5.72 -3.91 9.68
CA ARG A 116 6.69 -4.13 10.76
C ARG A 116 7.61 -5.32 10.52
N ILE A 117 7.25 -6.26 9.64
CA ILE A 117 8.13 -7.38 9.27
C ILE A 117 9.45 -6.89 8.67
N MET A 118 9.47 -5.65 8.17
CA MET A 118 10.69 -4.98 7.68
C MET A 118 11.77 -4.85 8.76
N HIS A 119 11.42 -4.90 10.06
CA HIS A 119 12.41 -4.93 11.14
C HIS A 119 13.28 -6.20 11.12
N PHE A 120 12.83 -7.30 10.49
CA PHE A 120 13.66 -8.50 10.32
C PHE A 120 14.75 -8.31 9.25
N VAL A 121 14.64 -7.28 8.42
CA VAL A 121 15.61 -7.04 7.35
C VAL A 121 16.82 -6.32 7.94
N PRO A 122 18.04 -6.89 7.81
CA PRO A 122 19.25 -6.23 8.30
C PRO A 122 19.51 -4.93 7.54
N ASN A 123 20.01 -3.91 8.24
CA ASN A 123 20.36 -2.60 7.67
C ASN A 123 19.20 -1.89 6.95
N ILE A 124 17.96 -2.16 7.33
CA ILE A 124 16.79 -1.67 6.60
C ILE A 124 16.72 -0.14 6.52
N GLU A 125 17.26 0.61 7.51
CA GLU A 125 17.42 2.08 7.40
C GLU A 125 18.18 2.48 6.14
N GLN A 126 19.31 1.82 5.90
CA GLN A 126 20.21 2.14 4.80
C GLN A 126 19.59 1.73 3.47
N THR A 127 18.93 0.57 3.43
CA THR A 127 18.19 0.08 2.26
C THR A 127 17.07 1.04 1.87
N CYS A 128 16.19 1.41 2.81
CA CYS A 128 15.12 2.36 2.56
C CYS A 128 15.67 3.74 2.16
N ALA A 129 16.74 4.22 2.80
CA ALA A 129 17.39 5.47 2.40
C ALA A 129 17.96 5.38 0.97
N GLY A 130 18.52 4.23 0.59
CA GLY A 130 18.97 3.94 -0.78
C GLY A 130 17.83 4.03 -1.79
N ILE A 131 16.71 3.36 -1.51
CA ILE A 131 15.50 3.39 -2.35
C ILE A 131 14.99 4.83 -2.50
N ILE A 132 14.87 5.57 -1.40
CA ILE A 132 14.41 6.96 -1.43
C ILE A 132 15.35 7.84 -2.25
N ARG A 133 16.68 7.63 -2.16
CA ARG A 133 17.65 8.35 -2.98
C ARG A 133 17.50 8.02 -4.46
N ALA A 134 17.32 6.75 -4.81
CA ALA A 134 17.08 6.33 -6.18
C ALA A 134 15.79 6.95 -6.73
N LEU A 135 14.69 6.89 -5.97
CA LEU A 135 13.42 7.51 -6.34
C LEU A 135 13.54 9.03 -6.54
N LYS A 136 14.27 9.71 -5.66
CA LYS A 136 14.54 11.16 -5.79
C LYS A 136 15.37 11.47 -7.05
N ALA A 137 16.37 10.65 -7.35
CA ALA A 137 17.18 10.81 -8.57
C ALA A 137 16.32 10.59 -9.83
N SER A 138 15.38 9.64 -9.79
CA SER A 138 14.43 9.36 -10.87
C SER A 138 13.19 10.24 -10.87
N ALA A 139 13.05 11.19 -9.94
CA ALA A 139 11.82 11.98 -9.79
C ALA A 139 11.47 12.78 -11.06
N ALA A 140 12.48 13.34 -11.73
CA ALA A 140 12.29 14.04 -13.00
C ALA A 140 11.77 13.10 -14.10
N VAL A 141 12.25 11.84 -14.14
CA VAL A 141 11.78 10.83 -15.11
C VAL A 141 10.32 10.47 -14.84
N PHE A 142 9.96 10.20 -13.58
CA PHE A 142 8.56 9.94 -13.22
C PHE A 142 7.64 11.12 -13.55
N LEU A 143 8.09 12.35 -13.30
CA LEU A 143 7.33 13.55 -13.65
C LEU A 143 7.13 13.67 -15.17
N SER A 144 8.19 13.44 -15.95
CA SER A 144 8.11 13.44 -17.42
C SER A 144 7.14 12.37 -17.94
N LEU A 145 7.20 11.14 -17.40
CA LEU A 145 6.25 10.07 -17.75
C LEU A 145 4.82 10.41 -17.37
N ALA A 146 4.59 11.04 -16.21
CA ALA A 146 3.27 11.49 -15.78
C ALA A 146 2.70 12.58 -16.70
N VAL A 147 3.52 13.58 -17.08
CA VAL A 147 3.11 14.63 -18.02
C VAL A 147 2.82 14.03 -19.40
N LEU A 148 3.68 13.14 -19.89
CA LEU A 148 3.46 12.45 -21.16
C LEU A 148 2.16 11.63 -21.12
N ASN A 149 1.91 10.90 -20.04
CA ASN A 149 0.68 10.13 -19.86
C ASN A 149 -0.56 11.04 -19.90
N ILE A 150 -0.52 12.21 -19.25
CA ILE A 150 -1.62 13.18 -19.29
C ILE A 150 -1.85 13.71 -20.71
N VAL A 151 -0.79 14.08 -21.43
CA VAL A 151 -0.91 14.59 -22.81
C VAL A 151 -1.56 13.55 -23.72
N LEU A 152 -1.12 12.29 -23.63
CA LEU A 152 -1.73 11.21 -24.41
C LEU A 152 -3.14 10.90 -23.92
N ALA A 153 -3.40 10.87 -22.61
CA ALA A 153 -4.73 10.64 -22.07
C ALA A 153 -5.75 11.67 -22.57
N MET A 154 -5.38 12.95 -22.59
CA MET A 154 -6.22 14.02 -23.12
C MET A 154 -6.43 13.86 -24.63
N GLY A 155 -5.39 13.50 -25.38
CA GLY A 155 -5.51 13.20 -26.80
C GLY A 155 -6.46 12.03 -27.08
N ALA A 156 -6.34 10.94 -26.32
CA ALA A 156 -7.21 9.77 -26.44
C ALA A 156 -8.66 10.07 -26.04
N ASN A 157 -8.88 10.88 -24.99
CA ASN A 157 -10.20 11.36 -24.61
C ASN A 157 -10.86 12.11 -25.77
N VAL A 158 -10.18 13.11 -26.34
CA VAL A 158 -10.73 13.92 -27.45
C VAL A 158 -10.95 13.11 -28.74
N LEU A 159 -10.13 12.09 -28.99
CA LEU A 159 -10.19 11.32 -30.24
C LEU A 159 -11.15 10.12 -30.18
N PHE A 160 -11.38 9.55 -28.99
CA PHE A 160 -12.01 8.25 -28.84
C PHE A 160 -13.11 8.20 -27.77
N ASP A 161 -13.51 9.31 -27.16
CA ASP A 161 -14.61 9.36 -26.19
C ASP A 161 -15.93 8.81 -26.76
N ASP A 162 -16.32 9.21 -27.97
CA ASP A 162 -17.54 8.75 -28.64
C ASP A 162 -17.47 7.30 -29.10
N ILE A 163 -16.25 6.80 -29.37
CA ILE A 163 -16.00 5.45 -29.89
C ILE A 163 -15.92 4.42 -28.75
N ALA A 164 -15.31 4.82 -27.63
CA ALA A 164 -14.92 3.93 -26.55
C ALA A 164 -15.04 4.63 -25.17
N PRO A 165 -16.25 5.06 -24.78
CA PRO A 165 -16.48 5.89 -23.58
C PRO A 165 -16.10 5.20 -22.26
N ASP A 166 -16.13 3.86 -22.23
CA ASP A 166 -15.70 3.09 -21.04
C ASP A 166 -14.19 3.25 -20.77
N TYR A 167 -13.39 3.45 -21.82
CA TYR A 167 -11.93 3.59 -21.73
C TYR A 167 -11.46 5.04 -21.77
N PHE A 168 -12.16 5.89 -22.54
CA PHE A 168 -11.73 7.26 -22.81
C PHE A 168 -12.81 8.32 -22.61
N GLY A 169 -13.94 8.01 -21.95
CA GLY A 169 -15.05 8.97 -21.80
C GLY A 169 -14.73 10.18 -20.91
N ASP A 170 -13.67 10.11 -20.10
CA ASP A 170 -13.17 11.25 -19.34
C ASP A 170 -11.64 11.19 -19.18
N PRO A 171 -10.97 12.31 -18.84
CA PRO A 171 -9.51 12.35 -18.72
C PRO A 171 -8.92 11.36 -17.71
N ILE A 172 -9.64 10.99 -16.65
CA ILE A 172 -9.15 10.07 -15.61
C ILE A 172 -9.18 8.64 -16.15
N LYS A 173 -10.28 8.23 -16.80
CA LYS A 173 -10.39 6.94 -17.48
C LYS A 173 -9.32 6.81 -18.56
N SER A 174 -9.13 7.84 -19.38
CA SER A 174 -8.08 7.86 -20.39
C SER A 174 -6.69 7.73 -19.79
N ALA A 175 -6.40 8.44 -18.69
CA ALA A 175 -5.11 8.36 -18.01
C ALA A 175 -4.84 6.94 -17.50
N TYR A 176 -5.83 6.29 -16.88
CA TYR A 176 -5.72 4.90 -16.47
C TYR A 176 -5.50 3.95 -17.66
N SER A 177 -6.27 4.11 -18.74
CA SER A 177 -6.13 3.30 -19.96
C SER A 177 -4.74 3.45 -20.59
N LEU A 178 -4.23 4.67 -20.72
CA LEU A 178 -2.90 4.94 -21.28
C LEU A 178 -1.77 4.55 -20.33
N PHE A 179 -1.99 4.60 -19.01
CA PHE A 179 -1.01 4.13 -18.05
C PHE A 179 -0.78 2.62 -18.18
N LYS A 180 -1.83 1.83 -18.42
CA LYS A 180 -1.69 0.39 -18.73
C LYS A 180 -0.84 0.16 -19.98
N VAL A 181 -1.10 0.93 -21.05
CA VAL A 181 -0.32 0.86 -22.30
C VAL A 181 1.17 1.12 -22.07
N PHE A 182 1.53 2.08 -21.20
CA PHE A 182 2.93 2.40 -20.88
C PHE A 182 3.66 1.28 -20.14
N THR A 183 2.95 0.39 -19.44
CA THR A 183 3.59 -0.79 -18.82
C THR A 183 3.96 -1.86 -19.85
N VAL A 184 3.60 -1.67 -21.13
CA VAL A 184 3.80 -2.62 -22.25
C VAL A 184 3.09 -3.97 -22.03
N GLU A 185 2.33 -4.09 -20.95
CA GLU A 185 1.46 -5.23 -20.65
C GLU A 185 0.05 -4.94 -21.17
N GLY A 186 -0.52 -5.86 -21.95
CA GLY A 186 -1.91 -5.77 -22.42
C GLY A 186 -2.23 -4.57 -23.32
N TRP A 187 -1.24 -3.88 -23.90
CA TRP A 187 -1.47 -2.68 -24.72
C TRP A 187 -2.32 -2.94 -25.98
N TYR A 188 -2.39 -4.18 -26.46
CA TYR A 188 -3.21 -4.57 -27.60
C TYR A 188 -4.67 -4.85 -27.25
N GLU A 189 -5.01 -5.05 -25.96
CA GLU A 189 -6.33 -5.49 -25.52
C GLU A 189 -7.44 -4.50 -25.86
N ILE A 190 -7.21 -3.19 -25.62
CA ILE A 190 -8.20 -2.15 -25.90
C ILE A 190 -8.43 -2.02 -27.42
N PRO A 191 -7.40 -1.86 -28.27
CA PRO A 191 -7.58 -1.86 -29.72
C PRO A 191 -8.28 -3.11 -30.27
N ASP A 192 -7.97 -4.30 -29.76
CA ASP A 192 -8.54 -5.56 -30.24
C ASP A 192 -10.00 -5.75 -29.78
N ALA A 193 -10.33 -5.34 -28.55
CA ALA A 193 -11.71 -5.30 -28.08
C ALA A 193 -12.57 -4.35 -28.93
N LEU A 194 -12.02 -3.18 -29.31
CA LEU A 194 -12.69 -2.22 -30.18
C LEU A 194 -12.82 -2.74 -31.62
N ALA A 195 -11.84 -3.49 -32.13
CA ALA A 195 -11.91 -4.15 -33.42
C ALA A 195 -13.00 -5.23 -33.47
N ALA A 196 -13.16 -6.00 -32.40
CA ALA A 196 -14.21 -7.01 -32.27
C ALA A 196 -15.62 -6.41 -32.19
N GLY A 197 -15.74 -5.14 -31.76
CA GLY A 197 -17.01 -4.42 -31.63
C GLY A 197 -17.67 -3.96 -32.94
N GLY A 198 -17.11 -4.32 -34.11
CA GLY A 198 -17.70 -3.99 -35.41
C GLY A 198 -17.40 -2.57 -35.91
N LEU A 199 -16.37 -1.91 -35.36
CA LEU A 199 -15.93 -0.60 -35.83
C LEU A 199 -15.37 -0.66 -37.26
N SER A 200 -15.40 0.49 -37.95
CA SER A 200 -14.83 0.60 -39.29
C SER A 200 -13.32 0.27 -39.28
N SER A 201 -12.83 -0.39 -40.33
CA SER A 201 -11.42 -0.77 -40.45
C SER A 201 -10.47 0.43 -40.31
N THR A 202 -10.89 1.61 -40.76
CA THR A 202 -10.13 2.86 -40.63
C THR A 202 -10.05 3.34 -39.18
N THR A 203 -11.16 3.30 -38.45
CA THR A 203 -11.18 3.67 -37.02
C THR A 203 -10.29 2.75 -36.20
N VAL A 204 -10.36 1.44 -36.46
CA VAL A 204 -9.50 0.45 -35.79
C VAL A 204 -8.02 0.70 -36.10
N ALA A 205 -7.68 1.03 -37.34
CA ALA A 205 -6.31 1.38 -37.72
C ALA A 205 -5.82 2.65 -36.99
N LEU A 206 -6.66 3.66 -36.82
CA LEU A 206 -6.34 4.88 -36.08
C LEU A 206 -6.08 4.60 -34.59
N VAL A 207 -6.96 3.82 -33.94
CA VAL A 207 -6.78 3.43 -32.53
C VAL A 207 -5.48 2.64 -32.35
N ARG A 208 -5.23 1.65 -33.21
CA ARG A 208 -3.98 0.86 -33.17
C ARG A 208 -2.75 1.74 -33.39
N GLY A 209 -2.78 2.65 -34.36
CA GLY A 209 -1.69 3.58 -34.63
C GLY A 209 -1.40 4.49 -33.42
N TYR A 210 -2.44 5.00 -32.77
CA TYR A 210 -2.32 5.80 -31.56
C TYR A 210 -1.66 5.03 -30.41
N PHE A 211 -2.06 3.78 -30.21
CA PHE A 211 -1.52 2.91 -29.17
C PHE A 211 -0.06 2.52 -29.44
N VAL A 212 0.28 2.19 -30.69
CA VAL A 212 1.67 1.95 -31.10
C VAL A 212 2.54 3.18 -30.84
N LEU A 213 2.07 4.37 -31.21
CA LEU A 213 2.78 5.62 -30.92
C LEU A 213 2.97 5.81 -29.41
N SER A 214 1.93 5.54 -28.63
CA SER A 214 1.97 5.67 -27.17
C SER A 214 3.02 4.74 -26.53
N VAL A 215 3.11 3.49 -26.99
CA VAL A 215 4.15 2.55 -26.54
C VAL A 215 5.54 2.98 -26.98
N LEU A 216 5.71 3.43 -28.23
CA LEU A 216 7.02 3.86 -28.73
C LEU A 216 7.57 5.09 -28.00
N VAL A 217 6.69 6.00 -27.57
CA VAL A 217 7.10 7.25 -26.90
C VAL A 217 7.19 7.09 -25.38
N GLY A 218 6.37 6.23 -24.77
CA GLY A 218 6.29 6.09 -23.30
C GLY A 218 6.81 4.77 -22.71
N GLY A 219 6.96 3.72 -23.52
CA GLY A 219 7.34 2.37 -23.08
C GLY A 219 8.79 1.96 -23.38
N ILE A 220 9.59 2.84 -23.99
CA ILE A 220 11.03 2.68 -24.28
C ILE A 220 11.79 3.76 -23.53
#